data_AF-A0A1K1RNK9-F1
#
_entry.id   AF-A0A1K1RNK9-F1
#
_cell.length_a   1.000
_cell.length_b   1.000
_cell.length_c   1.000
_cell.angle_alpha   90.00
_cell.angle_beta   90.00
_cell.angle_gamma   90.00
#
_symmetry.space_group_name_H-M   'P 1'
#
loop_
_entity.id
_entity.type
_entity.pdbx_description
1 polymer ?
#
loop_
_entity_poly.entity_id
_entity_poly.type
_entity_poly.pdbx_seq_one_letter_code
_entity_poly.pdbx_strand_id
1 'polypeptide(L)'
;MRPYYIAVLMLLLSACNSTNKEETEEFRTLFETSEGRETPEYEDVMAYYMKLARTFPDINLQTMEDTDSGHPLHIVTYNPGGSFNFNRIREDKRIVMIMNGIHPGESDGIDATMMLLRDYATGKIPTPEKTVIVAIPVYNIGGALQRNQHSRANQNGPETYGFRGNARNYDLNRDFIKSDTKNATAFAELFHLVKPDVFIDTHVSNGADYQYTLTHLFTQHNKLGGELGNYLNKEMMPRLEEKLAEKEWYITPYVNVFNQVPETGFSQFMDFPRYSTGYTTLWNTLGMMVETHMLKPYKQRVEGTYELLKDMVEITEKDHDRIRELRTKNFESFAKAHDYPIQWAVDSTEVSTLQFRGYEADTIISEVTGFPRLKYDRSRPFTKPVSYYNFFKPVKSVTVPEAYIIPRQWEHVIDLLRANEVMLQEVEKDTVLDVEVYHIADYQTRNTAFEGHYLHYNTSVRTTKAQKQFRKGDYMIRTDQPAIRYLLETLEPEASDSFFNWNFFDAILQQKEHFSPYVFEDVAAEILRKDPALKQEFESEKARDTVFAQHWYAQLNWIYEHSVYYEEAHLQYPVYRIVK
;
A
#
# COMPACT_ATOMS: atom_id res chain seq x y z
N MET A 1 -73.83 -6.01 14.19
CA MET A 1 -72.63 -5.14 14.23
C MET A 1 -71.43 -5.93 13.71
N ARG A 2 -70.95 -5.55 12.52
CA ARG A 2 -69.61 -5.71 11.89
C ARG A 2 -68.75 -6.97 12.14
N PRO A 3 -68.50 -7.75 11.06
CA PRO A 3 -67.21 -8.41 10.83
C PRO A 3 -66.72 -8.10 9.41
N TYR A 4 -66.26 -6.87 9.14
CA TYR A 4 -65.68 -6.51 7.83
C TYR A 4 -64.33 -5.76 7.94
N TYR A 5 -63.74 -5.67 9.14
CA TYR A 5 -62.51 -4.90 9.36
C TYR A 5 -61.22 -5.73 9.39
N ILE A 6 -61.29 -7.06 9.35
CA ILE A 6 -60.08 -7.92 9.48
C ILE A 6 -59.47 -8.27 8.10
N ALA A 7 -60.25 -8.26 7.01
CA ALA A 7 -59.76 -8.62 5.68
C ALA A 7 -58.92 -7.51 5.00
N VAL A 8 -59.06 -6.24 5.42
CA VAL A 8 -58.32 -5.11 4.83
C VAL A 8 -56.91 -4.97 5.43
N LEU A 9 -56.66 -5.54 6.62
CA LEU A 9 -55.34 -5.48 7.25
C LEU A 9 -54.34 -6.51 6.69
N MET A 10 -54.81 -7.62 6.10
CA MET A 10 -53.92 -8.62 5.47
C MET A 10 -53.50 -8.26 4.04
N LEU A 11 -54.26 -7.42 3.33
CA LEU A 11 -53.92 -6.98 1.97
C LEU A 11 -52.90 -5.82 1.91
N LEU A 12 -52.66 -5.14 3.04
CA LEU A 12 -51.64 -4.08 3.14
C LEU A 12 -50.24 -4.60 3.51
N LEU A 13 -50.12 -5.85 3.98
CA LEU A 13 -48.82 -6.47 4.33
C LEU A 13 -48.16 -7.21 3.15
N SER A 14 -48.87 -7.44 2.05
CA SER A 14 -48.32 -8.11 0.86
C SER A 14 -47.77 -7.16 -0.21
N ALA A 15 -47.97 -5.85 -0.06
CA ALA A 15 -47.52 -4.84 -1.03
C ALA A 15 -46.10 -4.28 -0.76
N CYS A 16 -45.49 -4.59 0.40
CA CYS A 16 -44.15 -4.10 0.72
C CYS A 16 -43.00 -4.98 0.19
N ASN A 17 -43.28 -6.17 -0.36
CA ASN A 17 -42.24 -7.06 -0.92
C ASN A 17 -42.13 -7.01 -2.46
N SER A 18 -43.07 -6.38 -3.17
CA SER A 18 -43.03 -6.30 -4.64
C SER A 18 -42.11 -5.17 -5.15
N THR A 19 -41.97 -4.09 -4.40
CA THR A 19 -41.12 -2.94 -4.74
C THR A 19 -39.64 -3.29 -4.83
N ASN A 20 -39.11 -4.06 -3.86
CA ASN A 20 -37.68 -4.40 -3.82
C ASN A 20 -37.24 -5.26 -5.02
N LYS A 21 -38.14 -6.10 -5.54
CA LYS A 21 -37.86 -6.97 -6.68
C LYS A 21 -37.83 -6.19 -8.00
N GLU A 22 -38.77 -5.27 -8.21
CA GLU A 22 -38.80 -4.40 -9.40
C GLU A 22 -37.58 -3.47 -9.44
N GLU A 23 -37.20 -2.87 -8.30
CA GLU A 23 -36.00 -2.02 -8.21
C GLU A 23 -34.72 -2.84 -8.46
N THR A 24 -34.59 -4.04 -7.91
CA THR A 24 -33.39 -4.87 -8.15
C THR A 24 -33.24 -5.25 -9.63
N GLU A 25 -34.34 -5.58 -10.33
CA GLU A 25 -34.30 -5.87 -11.77
C GLU A 25 -33.92 -4.64 -12.61
N GLU A 26 -34.29 -3.43 -12.17
CA GLU A 26 -33.92 -2.19 -12.85
C GLU A 26 -32.43 -1.86 -12.78
N PHE A 27 -31.72 -2.32 -11.73
CA PHE A 27 -30.30 -2.05 -11.48
C PHE A 27 -29.39 -3.25 -11.77
N ARG A 28 -29.80 -4.15 -12.66
CA ARG A 28 -28.91 -5.23 -13.12
C ARG A 28 -27.65 -4.68 -13.79
N THR A 29 -26.50 -5.27 -13.48
CA THR A 29 -25.20 -4.87 -14.04
C THR A 29 -24.99 -5.50 -15.41
N LEU A 30 -24.04 -4.96 -16.21
CA LEU A 30 -23.65 -5.59 -17.48
C LEU A 30 -23.13 -7.02 -17.26
N PHE A 31 -22.40 -7.25 -16.16
CA PHE A 31 -22.03 -8.58 -15.72
C PHE A 31 -23.23 -9.52 -15.61
N GLU A 32 -24.31 -9.11 -14.96
CA GLU A 32 -25.50 -9.95 -14.79
C GLU A 32 -26.30 -10.12 -16.09
N THR A 33 -26.36 -9.11 -16.97
CA THR A 33 -27.10 -9.20 -18.24
C THR A 33 -26.34 -9.96 -19.32
N SER A 34 -25.01 -9.99 -19.25
CA SER A 34 -24.12 -10.76 -20.14
C SER A 34 -23.92 -12.22 -19.69
N GLU A 35 -24.53 -12.61 -18.57
CA GLU A 35 -24.35 -13.91 -17.90
C GLU A 35 -22.92 -14.15 -17.39
N GLY A 36 -22.22 -13.08 -17.02
CA GLY A 36 -20.89 -13.10 -16.43
C GLY A 36 -19.76 -13.16 -17.44
N ARG A 37 -19.97 -12.61 -18.64
CA ARG A 37 -18.97 -12.55 -19.73
C ARG A 37 -18.34 -11.17 -19.89
N GLU A 38 -19.05 -10.11 -19.53
CA GLU A 38 -18.67 -8.73 -19.84
C GLU A 38 -18.61 -7.87 -18.57
N THR A 39 -17.80 -6.81 -18.62
CA THR A 39 -17.66 -5.76 -17.59
C THR A 39 -17.86 -4.39 -18.24
N PRO A 40 -18.55 -3.44 -17.59
CA PRO A 40 -18.90 -2.15 -18.19
C PRO A 40 -17.68 -1.29 -18.54
N GLU A 41 -17.89 -0.30 -19.42
CA GLU A 41 -16.93 0.78 -19.64
C GLU A 41 -16.98 1.81 -18.50
N TYR A 42 -15.95 2.66 -18.39
CA TYR A 42 -15.84 3.62 -17.28
C TYR A 42 -17.07 4.52 -17.18
N GLU A 43 -17.54 5.05 -18.30
CA GLU A 43 -18.70 5.92 -18.41
C GLU A 43 -19.98 5.23 -17.93
N ASP A 44 -20.14 3.94 -18.24
CA ASP A 44 -21.29 3.14 -17.82
C ASP A 44 -21.26 2.83 -16.32
N VAL A 45 -20.06 2.57 -15.75
CA VAL A 45 -19.88 2.44 -14.30
C VAL A 45 -20.33 3.73 -13.59
N MET A 46 -19.90 4.88 -14.11
CA MET A 46 -20.26 6.18 -13.52
C MET A 46 -21.75 6.49 -13.69
N ALA A 47 -22.33 6.19 -14.85
CA ALA A 47 -23.76 6.35 -15.11
C ALA A 47 -24.60 5.47 -14.17
N TYR A 48 -24.16 4.24 -13.91
CA TYR A 48 -24.80 3.32 -12.97
C TYR A 48 -24.84 3.90 -11.55
N TYR A 49 -23.69 4.32 -11.01
CA TYR A 49 -23.64 4.89 -9.67
C TYR A 49 -24.38 6.22 -9.55
N MET A 50 -24.39 7.05 -10.59
CA MET A 50 -25.20 8.26 -10.64
C MET A 50 -26.70 7.94 -10.58
N LYS A 51 -27.15 6.91 -11.30
CA LYS A 51 -28.55 6.44 -11.24
C LYS A 51 -28.89 5.92 -9.85
N LEU A 52 -27.99 5.14 -9.23
CA LEU A 52 -28.16 4.60 -7.89
C LEU A 52 -28.28 5.72 -6.84
N ALA A 53 -27.37 6.70 -6.85
CA ALA A 53 -27.38 7.85 -5.95
C ALA A 53 -28.62 8.76 -6.09
N ARG A 54 -29.19 8.86 -7.30
CA ARG A 54 -30.43 9.61 -7.54
C ARG A 54 -31.67 8.90 -6.99
N THR A 55 -31.60 7.58 -6.86
CA THR A 55 -32.75 6.73 -6.51
C THR A 55 -32.78 6.47 -5.00
N PHE A 56 -31.62 6.19 -4.41
CA PHE A 56 -31.51 5.81 -3.00
C PHE A 56 -30.86 6.91 -2.17
N PRO A 57 -31.54 7.46 -1.16
CA PRO A 57 -30.99 8.53 -0.31
C PRO A 57 -29.82 8.07 0.57
N ASP A 58 -29.64 6.77 0.74
CA ASP A 58 -28.52 6.17 1.47
C ASP A 58 -27.24 6.05 0.62
N ILE A 59 -27.29 6.39 -0.68
CA ILE A 59 -26.16 6.39 -1.61
C ILE A 59 -25.77 7.82 -1.97
N ASN A 60 -24.49 8.15 -1.85
CA ASN A 60 -23.93 9.42 -2.32
C ASN A 60 -22.74 9.19 -3.24
N LEU A 61 -22.76 9.81 -4.42
CA LEU A 61 -21.62 9.88 -5.34
C LEU A 61 -20.96 11.24 -5.18
N GLN A 62 -19.69 11.26 -4.80
CA GLN A 62 -18.91 12.48 -4.64
C GLN A 62 -17.74 12.50 -5.64
N THR A 63 -17.58 13.63 -6.31
CA THR A 63 -16.43 13.94 -7.18
C THR A 63 -15.28 14.45 -6.33
N MET A 64 -14.07 13.98 -6.65
CA MET A 64 -12.82 14.29 -5.96
C MET A 64 -11.82 14.92 -6.95
N GLU A 65 -10.55 14.97 -6.58
CA GLU A 65 -9.48 15.50 -7.42
C GLU A 65 -9.28 14.74 -8.74
N ASP A 66 -8.72 15.46 -9.72
CA ASP A 66 -8.40 14.96 -11.05
C ASP A 66 -7.29 13.90 -11.03
N THR A 67 -7.38 12.95 -11.95
CA THR A 67 -6.34 11.94 -12.20
C THR A 67 -5.48 12.30 -13.41
N ASP A 68 -4.45 11.51 -13.70
CA ASP A 68 -3.58 11.75 -14.88
C ASP A 68 -4.33 11.61 -16.22
N SER A 69 -5.53 11.00 -16.24
CA SER A 69 -6.36 10.95 -17.45
C SER A 69 -7.14 12.23 -17.70
N GLY A 70 -7.13 13.19 -16.78
CA GLY A 70 -7.95 14.40 -16.84
C GLY A 70 -9.40 14.19 -16.39
N HIS A 71 -9.75 13.01 -15.87
CA HIS A 71 -11.04 12.74 -15.22
C HIS A 71 -10.89 12.73 -13.70
N PRO A 72 -11.88 13.24 -12.95
CA PRO A 72 -11.86 13.22 -11.50
C PRO A 72 -12.05 11.82 -10.95
N LEU A 73 -11.35 11.54 -9.85
CA LEU A 73 -11.63 10.38 -9.02
C LEU A 73 -13.00 10.55 -8.35
N HIS A 74 -13.62 9.45 -7.98
CA HIS A 74 -14.92 9.47 -7.31
C HIS A 74 -14.95 8.51 -6.14
N ILE A 75 -15.80 8.82 -5.15
CA ILE A 75 -16.27 7.85 -4.16
C ILE A 75 -17.77 7.71 -4.20
N VAL A 76 -18.23 6.48 -3.98
CA VAL A 76 -19.62 6.14 -3.75
C VAL A 76 -19.74 5.66 -2.31
N THR A 77 -20.52 6.38 -1.51
CA THR A 77 -20.76 6.03 -0.11
C THR A 77 -22.15 5.44 0.04
N TYR A 78 -22.24 4.25 0.62
CA TYR A 78 -23.48 3.73 1.18
C TYR A 78 -23.46 3.92 2.70
N ASN A 79 -24.35 4.77 3.20
CA ASN A 79 -24.58 4.93 4.63
C ASN A 79 -26.08 4.91 4.93
N PRO A 80 -26.57 3.89 5.65
CA PRO A 80 -27.95 3.83 6.11
C PRO A 80 -28.31 5.07 6.95
N GLY A 81 -29.34 5.79 6.50
CA GLY A 81 -29.80 7.06 7.08
C GLY A 81 -29.30 8.31 6.36
N GLY A 82 -28.55 8.18 5.25
CA GLY A 82 -28.25 9.28 4.33
C GLY A 82 -27.36 10.41 4.85
N SER A 83 -26.57 10.18 5.91
CA SER A 83 -25.58 11.15 6.39
C SER A 83 -24.22 10.91 5.75
N PHE A 84 -23.64 11.88 5.06
CA PHE A 84 -22.35 11.72 4.35
C PHE A 84 -21.22 12.56 4.93
N ASN A 85 -21.38 13.04 6.17
CA ASN A 85 -20.32 13.76 6.88
C ASN A 85 -19.40 12.77 7.60
N PHE A 86 -18.21 12.53 7.06
CA PHE A 86 -17.27 11.56 7.61
C PHE A 86 -16.82 11.86 9.05
N ASN A 87 -16.78 13.13 9.48
CA ASN A 87 -16.47 13.46 10.87
C ASN A 87 -17.52 12.90 11.83
N ARG A 88 -18.80 12.97 11.46
CA ARG A 88 -19.90 12.41 12.26
C ARG A 88 -19.98 10.89 12.14
N ILE A 89 -19.77 10.35 10.94
CA ILE A 89 -19.82 8.89 10.69
C ILE A 89 -18.83 8.16 11.62
N ARG A 90 -17.61 8.67 11.75
CA ARG A 90 -16.54 8.04 12.53
C ARG A 90 -16.75 8.07 14.04
N GLU A 91 -17.71 8.84 14.55
CA GLU A 91 -18.01 8.87 15.99
C GLU A 91 -18.60 7.52 16.46
N ASP A 92 -19.50 6.94 15.65
CA ASP A 92 -20.31 5.77 16.05
C ASP A 92 -20.34 4.62 15.04
N LYS A 93 -19.83 4.82 13.82
CA LYS A 93 -19.77 3.79 12.78
C LYS A 93 -18.32 3.49 12.38
N ARG A 94 -18.07 2.30 11.84
CA ARG A 94 -16.81 1.92 11.18
C ARG A 94 -16.96 2.04 9.67
N ILE A 95 -15.87 2.38 9.01
CA ILE A 95 -15.86 2.57 7.55
C ILE A 95 -15.05 1.45 6.90
N VAL A 96 -15.71 0.70 6.01
CA VAL A 96 -15.06 -0.22 5.06
C VAL A 96 -14.87 0.53 3.76
N MET A 97 -13.61 0.76 3.37
CA MET A 97 -13.28 1.36 2.09
C MET A 97 -12.86 0.30 1.09
N ILE A 98 -13.47 0.31 -0.10
CA ILE A 98 -13.18 -0.63 -1.19
C ILE A 98 -12.56 0.16 -2.34
N MET A 99 -11.39 -0.26 -2.81
CA MET A 99 -10.76 0.31 -3.99
C MET A 99 -10.84 -0.70 -5.14
N ASN A 100 -11.50 -0.28 -6.23
CA ASN A 100 -11.65 -1.11 -7.41
C ASN A 100 -10.82 -0.56 -8.58
N GLY A 101 -10.38 -1.47 -9.45
CA GLY A 101 -9.81 -1.09 -10.74
C GLY A 101 -8.50 -0.29 -10.64
N ILE A 102 -7.64 -0.59 -9.66
CA ILE A 102 -6.23 -0.11 -9.71
C ILE A 102 -5.50 -0.71 -10.90
N HIS A 103 -5.84 -1.96 -11.25
CA HIS A 103 -5.56 -2.56 -12.55
C HIS A 103 -6.90 -2.89 -13.24
N PRO A 104 -7.42 -2.04 -14.12
CA PRO A 104 -8.72 -2.21 -14.78
C PRO A 104 -8.90 -3.48 -15.62
N GLY A 105 -7.82 -4.22 -15.88
CA GLY A 105 -7.86 -5.58 -16.42
C GLY A 105 -8.34 -6.65 -15.42
N GLU A 106 -8.53 -6.26 -14.16
CA GLU A 106 -8.90 -7.06 -13.01
C GLU A 106 -10.26 -6.59 -12.49
N SER A 107 -11.24 -6.55 -13.39
CA SER A 107 -12.51 -5.83 -13.20
C SER A 107 -13.45 -6.47 -12.18
N ASP A 108 -13.05 -7.60 -11.57
CA ASP A 108 -13.86 -8.42 -10.68
C ASP A 108 -14.51 -7.62 -9.54
N GLY A 109 -13.74 -6.73 -8.90
CA GLY A 109 -14.22 -5.86 -7.83
C GLY A 109 -15.15 -4.74 -8.28
N ILE A 110 -15.00 -4.25 -9.52
CA ILE A 110 -15.88 -3.22 -10.09
C ILE A 110 -17.31 -3.77 -10.12
N ASP A 111 -17.50 -4.93 -10.76
CA ASP A 111 -18.81 -5.56 -10.90
C ASP A 111 -19.37 -6.04 -9.55
N ALA A 112 -18.53 -6.66 -8.72
CA ALA A 112 -18.93 -7.12 -7.38
C ALA A 112 -19.40 -5.97 -6.48
N THR A 113 -18.71 -4.82 -6.52
CA THR A 113 -19.06 -3.66 -5.69
C THR A 113 -20.33 -2.97 -6.20
N MET A 114 -20.55 -2.90 -7.52
CA MET A 114 -21.81 -2.42 -8.08
C MET A 114 -23.00 -3.25 -7.58
N MET A 115 -22.88 -4.58 -7.64
CA MET A 115 -23.90 -5.49 -7.11
C MET A 115 -24.09 -5.34 -5.60
N LEU A 116 -23.00 -5.21 -4.83
CA LEU A 116 -23.04 -5.07 -3.38
C LEU A 116 -23.80 -3.82 -2.93
N LEU A 117 -23.44 -2.65 -3.48
CA LEU A 117 -24.08 -1.39 -3.08
C LEU A 117 -25.54 -1.33 -3.50
N ARG A 118 -25.89 -1.88 -4.68
CA ARG A 118 -27.30 -2.04 -5.07
C ARG A 118 -28.04 -2.94 -4.09
N ASP A 119 -27.51 -4.12 -3.79
CA ASP A 119 -28.22 -5.10 -2.96
C ASP A 119 -28.45 -4.59 -1.53
N TYR A 120 -27.54 -3.78 -0.99
CA TYR A 120 -27.77 -3.05 0.25
C TYR A 120 -28.82 -1.93 0.11
N ALA A 121 -28.77 -1.15 -0.97
CA ALA A 121 -29.70 -0.03 -1.20
C ALA A 121 -31.14 -0.50 -1.45
N THR A 122 -31.33 -1.64 -2.12
CA THR A 122 -32.65 -2.25 -2.36
C THR A 122 -33.15 -3.12 -1.20
N GLY A 123 -32.34 -3.29 -0.14
CA GLY A 123 -32.65 -4.15 0.99
C GLY A 123 -32.72 -5.64 0.63
N LYS A 124 -32.06 -6.06 -0.47
CA LYS A 124 -31.94 -7.47 -0.86
C LYS A 124 -31.06 -8.27 0.10
N ILE A 125 -30.08 -7.62 0.72
CA ILE A 125 -29.26 -8.16 1.81
C ILE A 125 -29.42 -7.31 3.08
N PRO A 126 -29.16 -7.87 4.28
CA PRO A 126 -29.37 -7.15 5.54
C PRO A 126 -28.53 -5.88 5.63
N THR A 127 -29.15 -4.76 5.97
CA THR A 127 -28.49 -3.46 6.12
C THR A 127 -27.59 -3.41 7.37
N PRO A 128 -26.31 -3.01 7.28
CA PRO A 128 -25.46 -2.78 8.45
C PRO A 128 -25.89 -1.52 9.22
N GLU A 129 -25.87 -1.55 10.55
CA GLU A 129 -26.26 -0.40 11.37
C GLU A 129 -25.04 0.45 11.77
N LYS A 130 -23.91 -0.21 12.03
CA LYS A 130 -22.66 0.33 12.55
C LYS A 130 -21.54 0.41 11.52
N THR A 131 -21.82 0.06 10.27
CA THR A 131 -20.83 0.05 9.18
C THR A 131 -21.29 0.92 8.01
N VAL A 132 -20.35 1.70 7.49
CA VAL A 132 -20.49 2.49 6.26
C VAL A 132 -19.55 1.93 5.21
N ILE A 133 -20.01 1.86 3.97
CA ILE A 133 -19.21 1.37 2.85
C ILE A 133 -18.87 2.56 1.96
N VAL A 134 -17.58 2.73 1.66
CA VAL A 134 -17.09 3.75 0.74
C VAL A 134 -16.33 3.05 -0.38
N ALA A 135 -16.75 3.19 -1.62
CA ALA A 135 -16.09 2.56 -2.75
C ALA A 135 -15.47 3.60 -3.68
N ILE A 136 -14.23 3.39 -4.10
CA ILE A 136 -13.70 3.99 -5.33
C ILE A 136 -14.18 3.13 -6.50
N PRO A 137 -15.05 3.64 -7.41
CA PRO A 137 -15.58 2.85 -8.51
C PRO A 137 -14.50 2.31 -9.45
N VAL A 138 -13.57 3.18 -9.84
CA VAL A 138 -12.43 2.87 -10.71
C VAL A 138 -11.28 3.80 -10.33
N TYR A 139 -10.20 3.25 -9.78
CA TYR A 139 -9.04 4.03 -9.36
C TYR A 139 -8.14 4.44 -10.54
N ASN A 140 -7.81 3.50 -11.41
CA ASN A 140 -7.03 3.77 -12.62
C ASN A 140 -7.95 4.09 -13.80
N ILE A 141 -8.46 5.32 -13.84
CA ILE A 141 -9.38 5.75 -14.91
C ILE A 141 -8.68 5.72 -16.28
N GLY A 142 -7.41 6.16 -16.36
CA GLY A 142 -6.65 6.14 -17.62
C GLY A 142 -6.49 4.74 -18.21
N GLY A 143 -6.21 3.75 -17.36
CA GLY A 143 -6.17 2.34 -17.78
C GLY A 143 -7.55 1.82 -18.18
N ALA A 144 -8.62 2.24 -17.49
CA ALA A 144 -9.99 1.79 -17.78
C ALA A 144 -10.49 2.31 -19.15
N LEU A 145 -10.09 3.53 -19.52
CA LEU A 145 -10.36 4.11 -20.84
C LEU A 145 -9.60 3.38 -21.97
N GLN A 146 -8.47 2.73 -21.65
CA GLN A 146 -7.70 1.94 -22.61
C GLN A 146 -8.19 0.48 -22.66
N ARG A 147 -9.35 0.26 -23.30
CA ARG A 147 -9.94 -1.08 -23.44
C ARG A 147 -9.25 -1.95 -24.47
N ASN A 148 -9.17 -3.25 -24.19
CA ASN A 148 -8.59 -4.26 -25.06
C ASN A 148 -9.11 -5.67 -24.69
N GLN A 149 -8.64 -6.69 -25.42
CA GLN A 149 -9.02 -8.11 -25.19
C GLN A 149 -7.80 -9.04 -25.03
N HIS A 150 -6.57 -8.53 -25.22
CA HIS A 150 -5.40 -9.37 -25.49
C HIS A 150 -4.14 -9.02 -24.67
N SER A 151 -4.16 -7.97 -23.85
CA SER A 151 -2.96 -7.55 -23.11
C SER A 151 -2.61 -8.46 -21.92
N ARG A 152 -3.51 -9.35 -21.49
CA ARG A 152 -3.31 -10.30 -20.38
C ARG A 152 -3.31 -11.76 -20.85
N ALA A 153 -2.16 -12.23 -21.33
CA ALA A 153 -2.03 -13.59 -21.88
C ALA A 153 -2.20 -14.73 -20.84
N ASN A 154 -2.06 -14.41 -19.56
CA ASN A 154 -2.08 -15.37 -18.44
C ASN A 154 -3.39 -15.34 -17.63
N GLN A 155 -4.46 -14.71 -18.14
CA GLN A 155 -5.71 -14.51 -17.40
C GLN A 155 -6.95 -14.81 -18.26
N ASN A 156 -7.92 -15.50 -17.65
CA ASN A 156 -9.28 -15.67 -18.15
C ASN A 156 -10.15 -14.52 -17.65
N GLY A 157 -10.13 -13.38 -18.36
CA GLY A 157 -10.90 -12.18 -18.01
C GLY A 157 -12.28 -12.10 -18.70
N PRO A 158 -12.99 -10.98 -18.53
CA PRO A 158 -14.14 -10.66 -19.36
C PRO A 158 -13.73 -10.47 -20.83
N GLU A 159 -14.72 -10.42 -21.73
CA GLU A 159 -14.49 -10.31 -23.18
C GLU A 159 -13.68 -9.05 -23.56
N THR A 160 -13.89 -7.93 -22.87
CA THR A 160 -13.09 -6.72 -22.98
C THR A 160 -12.77 -6.18 -21.58
N TYR A 161 -11.62 -5.56 -21.40
CA TYR A 161 -11.17 -5.01 -20.11
C TYR A 161 -10.16 -3.87 -20.30
N GLY A 162 -9.86 -3.12 -19.24
CA GLY A 162 -8.91 -2.00 -19.28
C GLY A 162 -7.43 -2.42 -19.17
N PHE A 163 -6.53 -1.49 -19.42
CA PHE A 163 -5.09 -1.71 -19.38
C PHE A 163 -4.50 -1.56 -17.96
N ARG A 164 -3.34 -2.19 -17.69
CA ARG A 164 -2.70 -2.19 -16.37
C ARG A 164 -2.14 -0.82 -15.97
N GLY A 165 -1.41 -0.18 -16.87
CA GLY A 165 -0.80 1.12 -16.63
C GLY A 165 -1.84 2.24 -16.61
N ASN A 166 -1.55 3.34 -15.91
CA ASN A 166 -2.37 4.54 -15.97
C ASN A 166 -2.13 5.35 -17.25
N ALA A 167 -2.70 6.56 -17.35
CA ALA A 167 -2.51 7.45 -18.51
C ALA A 167 -1.04 7.83 -18.79
N ARG A 168 -0.17 7.73 -17.77
CA ARG A 168 1.29 7.91 -17.87
C ARG A 168 2.06 6.58 -17.86
N ASN A 169 1.36 5.45 -17.97
CA ASN A 169 1.87 4.08 -17.95
C ASN A 169 2.53 3.65 -16.62
N TYR A 170 2.19 4.30 -15.50
CA TYR A 170 2.58 3.82 -14.17
C TYR A 170 1.70 2.66 -13.71
N ASP A 171 2.30 1.67 -13.06
CA ASP A 171 1.59 0.74 -12.19
C ASP A 171 1.25 1.47 -10.87
N LEU A 172 -0.01 1.88 -10.74
CA LEU A 172 -0.47 2.63 -9.57
C LEU A 172 -0.31 1.85 -8.25
N ASN A 173 -0.20 0.52 -8.28
CA ASN A 173 0.05 -0.30 -7.09
C ASN A 173 1.52 -0.27 -6.66
N ARG A 174 2.26 0.78 -7.01
CA ARG A 174 3.63 1.11 -6.56
C ARG A 174 3.80 2.58 -6.21
N ASP A 175 2.72 3.37 -6.26
CA ASP A 175 2.80 4.84 -6.28
C ASP A 175 2.36 5.50 -4.97
N PHE A 176 1.94 4.73 -3.96
CA PHE A 176 1.36 5.29 -2.72
C PHE A 176 2.33 6.08 -1.82
N ILE A 177 3.65 5.97 -2.07
CA ILE A 177 4.67 6.72 -1.31
C ILE A 177 5.29 7.84 -2.15
N LYS A 178 5.85 7.49 -3.32
CA LYS A 178 6.46 8.47 -4.22
C LYS A 178 5.42 9.45 -4.79
N SER A 179 4.18 8.98 -4.96
CA SER A 179 3.02 9.77 -5.38
C SER A 179 3.29 10.62 -6.63
N ASP A 180 3.91 10.02 -7.65
CA ASP A 180 4.27 10.71 -8.89
C ASP A 180 3.06 11.02 -9.76
N THR A 181 1.96 10.28 -9.57
CA THR A 181 0.72 10.43 -10.33
C THR A 181 -0.28 11.30 -9.59
N LYS A 182 -1.12 12.00 -10.34
CA LYS A 182 -2.29 12.66 -9.75
C LYS A 182 -3.24 11.66 -9.09
N ASN A 183 -3.29 10.41 -9.57
CA ASN A 183 -4.08 9.35 -8.96
C ASN A 183 -3.67 9.12 -7.49
N ALA A 184 -2.37 8.98 -7.21
CA ALA A 184 -1.87 8.77 -5.85
C ALA A 184 -2.12 9.98 -4.94
N THR A 185 -1.96 11.19 -5.47
CA THR A 185 -2.25 12.42 -4.71
C THR A 185 -3.75 12.52 -4.38
N ALA A 186 -4.62 12.27 -5.36
CA ALA A 186 -6.08 12.24 -5.17
C ALA A 186 -6.51 11.11 -4.21
N PHE A 187 -5.83 9.96 -4.25
CA PHE A 187 -6.05 8.89 -3.29
C PHE A 187 -5.68 9.32 -1.87
N ALA A 188 -4.53 9.95 -1.67
CA ALA A 188 -4.11 10.41 -0.34
C ALA A 188 -5.15 11.37 0.25
N GLU A 189 -5.56 12.40 -0.50
CA GLU A 189 -6.60 13.34 -0.05
C GLU A 189 -7.89 12.63 0.34
N LEU A 190 -8.37 11.73 -0.51
CA LEU A 190 -9.59 10.97 -0.27
C LEU A 190 -9.46 10.02 0.92
N PHE A 191 -8.34 9.32 1.03
CA PHE A 191 -8.07 8.41 2.14
C PHE A 191 -8.05 9.19 3.47
N HIS A 192 -7.46 10.38 3.48
CA HIS A 192 -7.43 11.28 4.62
C HIS A 192 -8.79 11.94 4.91
N LEU A 193 -9.63 12.16 3.90
CA LEU A 193 -11.02 12.56 4.10
C LEU A 193 -11.83 11.44 4.77
N VAL A 194 -11.68 10.19 4.31
CA VAL A 194 -12.49 9.02 4.70
C VAL A 194 -12.01 8.40 6.02
N LYS A 195 -10.69 8.29 6.23
CA LYS A 195 -10.01 7.64 7.38
C LYS A 195 -10.61 6.26 7.69
N PRO A 196 -10.57 5.30 6.75
CA PRO A 196 -11.24 4.01 6.91
C PRO A 196 -10.69 3.19 8.08
N ASP A 197 -11.50 2.27 8.58
CA ASP A 197 -11.11 1.28 9.58
C ASP A 197 -10.61 -0.01 8.94
N VAL A 198 -11.27 -0.41 7.86
CA VAL A 198 -10.93 -1.56 7.02
C VAL A 198 -10.77 -1.07 5.58
N PHE A 199 -9.71 -1.50 4.91
CA PHE A 199 -9.44 -1.17 3.52
C PHE A 199 -9.31 -2.45 2.70
N ILE A 200 -10.05 -2.53 1.61
CA ILE A 200 -10.06 -3.68 0.70
C ILE A 200 -9.67 -3.21 -0.69
N ASP A 201 -8.61 -3.79 -1.23
CA ASP A 201 -8.18 -3.59 -2.62
C ASP A 201 -8.53 -4.84 -3.43
N THR A 202 -9.20 -4.71 -4.58
CA THR A 202 -9.66 -5.86 -5.37
C THR A 202 -8.77 -6.11 -6.59
N HIS A 203 -8.18 -7.29 -6.68
CA HIS A 203 -7.21 -7.71 -7.71
C HIS A 203 -7.48 -9.12 -8.23
N VAL A 204 -6.70 -9.50 -9.25
CA VAL A 204 -6.60 -10.84 -9.81
C VAL A 204 -5.14 -11.32 -9.74
N SER A 205 -4.93 -12.49 -9.14
CA SER A 205 -3.63 -13.04 -8.81
C SER A 205 -2.80 -13.40 -10.04
N ASN A 206 -1.49 -13.48 -9.90
CA ASN A 206 -0.62 -14.20 -10.84
C ASN A 206 -0.09 -15.50 -10.20
N GLY A 207 0.59 -16.35 -10.98
CA GLY A 207 1.35 -17.50 -10.44
C GLY A 207 0.85 -18.89 -10.86
N ALA A 208 0.71 -19.78 -9.89
CA ALA A 208 0.38 -21.20 -10.06
C ALA A 208 -1.11 -21.48 -10.39
N ASP A 209 -1.42 -22.69 -10.88
CA ASP A 209 -2.80 -23.18 -11.05
C ASP A 209 -3.21 -24.06 -9.85
N TYR A 210 -4.25 -23.65 -9.12
CA TYR A 210 -4.74 -24.31 -7.91
C TYR A 210 -6.27 -24.28 -7.83
N GLN A 211 -6.86 -24.95 -6.83
CA GLN A 211 -8.33 -25.12 -6.78
C GLN A 211 -9.08 -23.86 -6.36
N TYR A 212 -8.49 -23.04 -5.49
CA TYR A 212 -9.11 -21.83 -4.95
C TYR A 212 -9.49 -20.81 -6.03
N THR A 213 -10.60 -20.12 -5.83
CA THR A 213 -10.95 -18.93 -6.61
C THR A 213 -10.49 -17.66 -5.92
N LEU A 214 -10.54 -17.65 -4.59
CA LEU A 214 -10.15 -16.50 -3.79
C LEU A 214 -8.79 -16.76 -3.17
N THR A 215 -7.93 -15.75 -3.23
CA THR A 215 -6.80 -15.63 -2.33
C THR A 215 -6.83 -14.27 -1.65
N HIS A 216 -6.13 -14.15 -0.52
CA HIS A 216 -6.02 -12.89 0.21
C HIS A 216 -4.56 -12.50 0.45
N LEU A 217 -4.35 -11.21 0.56
CA LEU A 217 -3.14 -10.61 1.07
C LEU A 217 -3.57 -9.60 2.14
N PHE A 218 -3.78 -10.10 3.35
CA PHE A 218 -3.88 -9.24 4.53
C PHE A 218 -2.54 -8.55 4.78
N THR A 219 -2.60 -7.31 5.29
CA THR A 219 -1.40 -6.61 5.75
C THR A 219 -0.61 -7.47 6.73
N GLN A 220 0.72 -7.39 6.67
CA GLN A 220 1.56 -8.24 7.49
C GLN A 220 1.33 -7.92 8.99
N HIS A 221 0.87 -8.91 9.75
CA HIS A 221 0.37 -8.73 11.10
C HIS A 221 1.45 -8.36 12.15
N ASN A 222 2.69 -8.83 11.99
CA ASN A 222 3.83 -8.41 12.80
C ASN A 222 4.17 -6.93 12.54
N LYS A 223 4.10 -6.47 11.29
CA LYS A 223 4.29 -5.06 10.89
C LYS A 223 3.13 -4.16 11.36
N LEU A 224 1.88 -4.64 11.30
CA LEU A 224 0.72 -3.91 11.85
C LEU A 224 0.88 -3.73 13.36
N GLY A 225 1.41 -4.76 14.03
CA GLY A 225 1.90 -4.70 15.41
C GLY A 225 0.79 -4.70 16.47
N GLY A 226 1.22 -4.91 17.72
CA GLY A 226 0.36 -4.79 18.89
C GLY A 226 -0.85 -5.74 18.92
N GLU A 227 -1.89 -5.34 19.67
CA GLU A 227 -3.15 -6.09 19.74
C GLU A 227 -3.91 -6.07 18.40
N LEU A 228 -3.73 -5.03 17.58
CA LEU A 228 -4.40 -4.89 16.29
C LEU A 228 -3.90 -5.92 15.26
N GLY A 229 -2.58 -6.13 15.17
CA GLY A 229 -1.98 -7.19 14.37
C GLY A 229 -2.40 -8.59 14.84
N ASN A 230 -2.45 -8.81 16.16
CA ASN A 230 -2.93 -10.07 16.71
C ASN A 230 -4.39 -10.34 16.34
N TYR A 231 -5.26 -9.34 16.46
CA TYR A 231 -6.66 -9.44 16.05
C TYR A 231 -6.81 -9.76 14.57
N LEU A 232 -6.04 -9.07 13.70
CA LEU A 232 -6.07 -9.33 12.26
C LEU A 232 -5.76 -10.81 11.96
N ASN A 233 -4.66 -11.34 12.51
CA ASN A 233 -4.16 -12.67 12.20
C ASN A 233 -4.95 -13.80 12.89
N LYS A 234 -5.35 -13.61 14.14
CA LYS A 234 -5.95 -14.68 14.97
C LYS A 234 -7.46 -14.66 15.00
N GLU A 235 -8.09 -13.57 14.56
CA GLU A 235 -9.54 -13.40 14.66
C GLU A 235 -10.18 -12.99 13.34
N MET A 236 -9.84 -11.81 12.78
CA MET A 236 -10.50 -11.30 11.57
C MET A 236 -10.29 -12.22 10.36
N MET A 237 -9.03 -12.59 10.07
CA MET A 237 -8.70 -13.46 8.94
C MET A 237 -9.32 -14.86 9.09
N PRO A 238 -9.14 -15.61 10.19
CA PRO A 238 -9.79 -16.92 10.36
C PRO A 238 -11.31 -16.86 10.26
N ARG A 239 -11.96 -15.83 10.81
CA ARG A 239 -13.42 -15.67 10.72
C ARG A 239 -13.89 -15.43 9.29
N LEU A 240 -13.14 -14.67 8.49
CA LEU A 240 -13.44 -14.52 7.06
C LEU A 240 -13.31 -15.86 6.33
N GLU A 241 -12.23 -16.60 6.58
CA GLU A 241 -11.99 -17.91 5.97
C GLU A 241 -13.12 -18.90 6.31
N GLU A 242 -13.57 -18.92 7.57
CA GLU A 242 -14.68 -19.75 8.04
C GLU A 242 -16.01 -19.40 7.34
N LYS A 243 -16.40 -18.11 7.33
CA LYS A 243 -17.66 -17.65 6.70
C LYS A 243 -17.70 -17.95 5.20
N LEU A 244 -16.57 -17.78 4.51
CA LEU A 244 -16.47 -18.12 3.10
C LEU A 244 -16.53 -19.64 2.87
N ALA A 245 -15.89 -20.44 3.72
CA ALA A 245 -15.93 -21.89 3.63
C ALA A 245 -17.34 -22.46 3.82
N GLU A 246 -18.19 -21.87 4.66
CA GLU A 246 -19.61 -22.24 4.83
C GLU A 246 -20.42 -22.13 3.53
N LYS A 247 -19.97 -21.29 2.60
CA LYS A 247 -20.57 -21.05 1.28
C LYS A 247 -19.79 -21.72 0.15
N GLU A 248 -18.85 -22.59 0.49
CA GLU A 248 -17.94 -23.27 -0.42
C GLU A 248 -16.98 -22.34 -1.19
N TRP A 249 -16.82 -21.09 -0.74
CA TRP A 249 -15.87 -20.10 -1.26
C TRP A 249 -14.50 -20.19 -0.58
N TYR A 250 -13.90 -21.37 -0.58
CA TYR A 250 -12.60 -21.58 0.06
C TYR A 250 -11.56 -20.55 -0.42
N ILE A 251 -10.87 -19.94 0.54
CA ILE A 251 -9.85 -18.92 0.33
C ILE A 251 -8.51 -19.40 0.93
N THR A 252 -7.40 -18.93 0.37
CA THR A 252 -6.05 -19.22 0.88
C THR A 252 -5.18 -17.96 0.77
N PRO A 253 -4.07 -17.83 1.52
CA PRO A 253 -3.18 -16.70 1.33
C PRO A 253 -2.60 -16.64 -0.08
N TYR A 254 -2.25 -15.44 -0.55
CA TYR A 254 -1.70 -15.19 -1.88
C TYR A 254 -0.50 -16.09 -2.17
N VAL A 255 -0.60 -16.86 -3.26
CA VAL A 255 0.36 -17.90 -3.61
C VAL A 255 1.50 -17.29 -4.43
N ASN A 256 2.48 -16.71 -3.75
CA ASN A 256 3.61 -16.01 -4.38
C ASN A 256 4.72 -16.95 -4.89
N VAL A 257 4.38 -17.87 -5.80
CA VAL A 257 5.34 -18.76 -6.48
C VAL A 257 5.33 -18.50 -7.98
N PHE A 258 6.52 -18.48 -8.59
CA PHE A 258 6.66 -18.26 -10.03
C PHE A 258 7.42 -19.42 -10.68
N ASN A 259 6.77 -20.08 -11.64
CA ASN A 259 7.30 -21.26 -12.35
C ASN A 259 7.76 -22.38 -11.39
N GLN A 260 7.07 -22.53 -10.26
CA GLN A 260 7.29 -23.53 -9.22
C GLN A 260 5.95 -24.02 -8.66
N VAL A 261 5.95 -25.20 -8.08
CA VAL A 261 4.76 -25.81 -7.48
C VAL A 261 4.58 -25.29 -6.04
N PRO A 262 3.37 -24.88 -5.60
CA PRO A 262 3.16 -24.38 -4.23
C PRO A 262 3.57 -25.35 -3.12
N GLU A 263 3.63 -26.65 -3.41
CA GLU A 263 3.96 -27.73 -2.49
C GLU A 263 5.35 -27.62 -1.86
N THR A 264 6.28 -26.86 -2.47
CA THR A 264 7.59 -26.58 -1.87
C THR A 264 7.52 -25.60 -0.70
N GLY A 265 6.34 -25.03 -0.44
CA GLY A 265 6.12 -23.97 0.53
C GLY A 265 6.34 -22.58 -0.05
N PHE A 266 5.72 -21.59 0.58
CA PHE A 266 5.78 -20.18 0.17
C PHE A 266 5.61 -19.25 1.37
N SER A 267 6.01 -18.00 1.24
CA SER A 267 5.85 -16.99 2.29
C SER A 267 4.67 -16.07 2.02
N GLN A 268 4.13 -15.45 3.06
CA GLN A 268 3.25 -14.29 2.91
C GLN A 268 3.99 -13.22 2.10
N PHE A 269 3.26 -12.52 1.23
CA PHE A 269 3.79 -11.36 0.52
C PHE A 269 3.98 -10.21 1.51
N MET A 270 5.13 -9.53 1.44
CA MET A 270 5.38 -8.37 2.28
C MET A 270 4.80 -7.11 1.64
N ASP A 271 3.76 -6.54 2.26
CA ASP A 271 3.10 -5.31 1.83
C ASP A 271 3.92 -4.09 2.25
N PHE A 272 5.00 -3.83 1.50
CA PHE A 272 5.79 -2.61 1.66
C PHE A 272 4.93 -1.34 1.49
N PRO A 273 5.33 -0.20 2.11
CA PRO A 273 4.59 1.05 2.03
C PRO A 273 4.16 1.51 0.63
N ARG A 274 4.92 1.16 -0.43
CA ARG A 274 4.54 1.48 -1.82
C ARG A 274 3.25 0.83 -2.34
N TYR A 275 2.75 -0.21 -1.67
CA TYR A 275 1.51 -0.91 -2.02
C TYR A 275 0.32 -0.35 -1.24
N SER A 276 -0.89 -0.50 -1.76
CA SER A 276 -2.12 0.05 -1.15
C SER A 276 -2.32 -0.39 0.31
N THR A 277 -2.31 -1.69 0.58
CA THR A 277 -2.41 -2.25 1.94
C THR A 277 -1.25 -1.80 2.83
N GLY A 278 -0.03 -1.81 2.29
CA GLY A 278 1.18 -1.39 2.99
C GLY A 278 1.15 0.08 3.44
N TYR A 279 0.63 0.97 2.58
CA TYR A 279 0.38 2.38 2.85
C TYR A 279 -0.74 2.57 3.88
N THR A 280 -1.91 1.96 3.68
CA THR A 280 -3.06 2.13 4.60
C THR A 280 -2.73 1.68 6.04
N THR A 281 -1.87 0.67 6.18
CA THR A 281 -1.36 0.18 7.45
C THR A 281 -0.53 1.22 8.22
N LEU A 282 0.14 2.16 7.54
CA LEU A 282 0.83 3.28 8.20
C LEU A 282 -0.14 4.13 9.05
N TRP A 283 -1.43 4.06 8.73
CA TRP A 283 -2.53 4.76 9.42
C TRP A 283 -3.38 3.82 10.28
N ASN A 284 -2.80 2.67 10.69
CA ASN A 284 -3.45 1.65 11.51
C ASN A 284 -4.79 1.16 10.92
N THR A 285 -4.89 1.12 9.60
CA THR A 285 -6.05 0.56 8.88
C THR A 285 -5.86 -0.95 8.72
N LEU A 286 -6.93 -1.72 8.90
CA LEU A 286 -6.92 -3.16 8.64
C LEU A 286 -7.01 -3.38 7.12
N GLY A 287 -5.85 -3.46 6.46
CA GLY A 287 -5.74 -3.61 5.02
C GLY A 287 -5.80 -5.06 4.56
N MET A 288 -6.54 -5.31 3.47
CA MET A 288 -6.56 -6.58 2.76
C MET A 288 -6.62 -6.34 1.25
N MET A 289 -5.88 -7.13 0.49
CA MET A 289 -6.05 -7.23 -0.96
C MET A 289 -6.68 -8.57 -1.29
N VAL A 290 -7.81 -8.55 -2.00
CA VAL A 290 -8.40 -9.75 -2.60
C VAL A 290 -7.67 -10.02 -3.89
N GLU A 291 -7.28 -11.27 -4.10
CA GLU A 291 -6.56 -11.71 -5.28
C GLU A 291 -7.30 -12.92 -5.84
N THR A 292 -8.19 -12.71 -6.81
CA THR A 292 -8.94 -13.82 -7.41
C THR A 292 -8.05 -14.60 -8.39
N HIS A 293 -8.26 -15.90 -8.54
CA HIS A 293 -7.36 -16.71 -9.35
C HIS A 293 -7.56 -16.45 -10.85
N MET A 294 -6.51 -15.95 -11.53
CA MET A 294 -6.54 -15.55 -12.94
C MET A 294 -7.06 -16.59 -13.93
N LEU A 295 -6.94 -17.89 -13.63
CA LEU A 295 -7.37 -18.96 -14.53
C LEU A 295 -8.81 -19.44 -14.28
N LYS A 296 -9.47 -18.98 -13.23
CA LYS A 296 -10.88 -19.29 -12.97
C LYS A 296 -11.80 -18.46 -13.86
N PRO A 297 -12.99 -18.98 -14.23
CA PRO A 297 -13.95 -18.23 -15.03
C PRO A 297 -14.29 -16.89 -14.39
N TYR A 298 -14.33 -15.83 -15.19
CA TYR A 298 -14.58 -14.47 -14.73
C TYR A 298 -15.82 -14.35 -13.82
N LYS A 299 -16.95 -14.99 -14.20
CA LYS A 299 -18.15 -15.12 -13.38
C LYS A 299 -17.88 -15.57 -11.95
N GLN A 300 -17.13 -16.66 -11.80
CA GLN A 300 -16.81 -17.23 -10.51
C GLN A 300 -15.98 -16.27 -9.65
N ARG A 301 -15.10 -15.50 -10.28
CA ARG A 301 -14.24 -14.54 -9.56
C ARG A 301 -15.01 -13.32 -9.06
N VAL A 302 -15.94 -12.79 -9.87
CA VAL A 302 -16.85 -11.70 -9.46
C VAL A 302 -17.74 -12.16 -8.30
N GLU A 303 -18.39 -13.32 -8.43
CA GLU A 303 -19.27 -13.87 -7.39
C GLU A 303 -18.52 -14.14 -6.07
N GLY A 304 -17.30 -14.68 -6.15
CA GLY A 304 -16.46 -14.87 -4.97
C GLY A 304 -16.05 -13.55 -4.32
N THR A 305 -15.70 -12.54 -5.13
CA THR A 305 -15.37 -11.19 -4.62
C THR A 305 -16.57 -10.56 -3.91
N TYR A 306 -17.77 -10.67 -4.48
CA TYR A 306 -19.01 -10.19 -3.87
C TYR A 306 -19.25 -10.84 -2.49
N GLU A 307 -19.13 -12.16 -2.38
CA GLU A 307 -19.34 -12.87 -1.11
C GLU A 307 -18.31 -12.47 -0.05
N LEU A 308 -17.05 -12.30 -0.45
CA LEU A 308 -15.99 -11.84 0.44
C LEU A 308 -16.24 -10.42 0.95
N LEU A 309 -16.58 -9.48 0.06
CA LEU A 309 -16.86 -8.09 0.46
C LEU A 309 -18.04 -8.04 1.45
N LYS A 310 -19.09 -8.81 1.18
CA LYS A 310 -20.25 -8.94 2.07
C LYS A 310 -19.85 -9.48 3.45
N ASP A 311 -19.05 -10.55 3.49
CA ASP A 311 -18.60 -11.13 4.76
C ASP A 311 -17.67 -10.21 5.56
N MET A 312 -16.82 -9.44 4.88
CA MET A 312 -15.96 -8.46 5.55
C MET A 312 -16.78 -7.30 6.15
N VAL A 313 -17.84 -6.85 5.48
CA VAL A 313 -18.78 -5.87 6.05
C VAL A 313 -19.47 -6.46 7.28
N GLU A 314 -19.92 -7.71 7.25
CA GLU A 314 -20.56 -8.36 8.40
C GLU A 314 -19.59 -8.52 9.59
N ILE A 315 -18.33 -8.89 9.34
CA ILE A 315 -17.30 -8.96 10.37
C ILE A 315 -17.06 -7.58 10.98
N THR A 316 -16.94 -6.55 10.15
CA THR A 316 -16.74 -5.17 10.59
C THR A 316 -17.92 -4.65 11.43
N GLU A 317 -19.13 -4.99 11.03
CA GLU A 317 -20.37 -4.65 11.75
C GLU A 317 -20.37 -5.28 13.15
N LYS A 318 -20.07 -6.57 13.22
CA LYS A 318 -20.03 -7.32 14.48
C LYS A 318 -18.95 -6.81 15.43
N ASP A 319 -17.78 -6.45 14.88
CA ASP A 319 -16.60 -6.07 15.67
C ASP A 319 -16.39 -4.56 15.76
N HIS A 320 -17.40 -3.74 15.42
CA HIS A 320 -17.24 -2.29 15.26
C HIS A 320 -16.54 -1.60 16.44
N ASP A 321 -16.97 -1.86 17.67
CA ASP A 321 -16.36 -1.30 18.89
C ASP A 321 -14.95 -1.84 19.13
N ARG A 322 -14.73 -3.12 18.85
CA ARG A 322 -13.44 -3.78 19.05
C ARG A 322 -12.39 -3.21 18.08
N ILE A 323 -12.75 -3.01 16.83
CA ILE A 323 -11.88 -2.40 15.82
C ILE A 323 -11.51 -0.97 16.27
N ARG A 324 -12.49 -0.16 16.71
CA ARG A 324 -12.25 1.20 17.21
C ARG A 324 -11.26 1.21 18.38
N GLU A 325 -11.48 0.36 19.38
CA GLU A 325 -10.63 0.23 20.56
C GLU A 325 -9.18 -0.13 20.17
N LEU A 326 -9.02 -1.18 19.37
CA LEU A 326 -7.72 -1.69 18.97
C LEU A 326 -6.93 -0.69 18.12
N ARG A 327 -7.59 -0.01 17.18
CA ARG A 327 -6.95 1.04 16.37
C ARG A 327 -6.48 2.19 17.24
N THR A 328 -7.29 2.65 18.18
CA THR A 328 -6.95 3.74 19.11
C THR A 328 -5.71 3.38 19.94
N LYS A 329 -5.70 2.18 20.54
CA LYS A 329 -4.52 1.67 21.27
C LYS A 329 -3.27 1.58 20.40
N ASN A 330 -3.41 1.18 19.13
CA ASN A 330 -2.26 1.06 18.24
C ASN A 330 -1.65 2.42 17.91
N PHE A 331 -2.49 3.45 17.66
CA PHE A 331 -2.01 4.83 17.51
C PHE A 331 -1.26 5.32 18.75
N GLU A 332 -1.81 5.09 19.95
CA GLU A 332 -1.16 5.47 21.21
C GLU A 332 0.18 4.74 21.45
N SER A 333 0.25 3.46 21.05
CA SER A 333 1.46 2.65 21.16
C SER A 333 2.59 3.22 20.30
N PHE A 334 2.32 3.50 19.02
CA PHE A 334 3.33 4.06 18.12
C PHE A 334 3.77 5.47 18.56
N ALA A 335 2.84 6.33 18.99
CA ALA A 335 3.18 7.67 19.49
C ALA A 335 4.15 7.65 20.70
N LYS A 336 4.17 6.55 21.47
CA LYS A 336 5.04 6.35 22.64
C LYS A 336 6.24 5.46 22.34
N ALA A 337 6.42 4.98 21.11
CA ALA A 337 7.48 4.06 20.77
C ALA A 337 8.87 4.70 20.95
N HIS A 338 9.80 3.93 21.52
CA HIS A 338 11.21 4.27 21.55
C HIS A 338 11.91 3.87 20.25
N ASP A 339 11.65 2.65 19.76
CA ASP A 339 12.20 2.12 18.51
C ASP A 339 11.09 1.75 17.53
N TYR A 340 11.40 1.87 16.23
CA TYR A 340 10.51 1.51 15.13
C TYR A 340 11.23 0.64 14.09
N PRO A 341 10.70 -0.53 13.74
CA PRO A 341 11.24 -1.36 12.66
C PRO A 341 11.03 -0.74 11.28
N ILE A 342 12.11 -0.60 10.51
CA ILE A 342 12.09 -0.06 9.14
C ILE A 342 12.41 -1.12 8.08
N GLN A 343 12.88 -2.30 8.50
CA GLN A 343 13.09 -3.44 7.62
C GLN A 343 12.70 -4.74 8.33
N TRP A 344 12.20 -5.68 7.54
CA TRP A 344 11.63 -6.92 8.00
C TRP A 344 12.12 -8.08 7.13
N ALA A 345 12.26 -9.24 7.73
CA ALA A 345 12.52 -10.48 7.01
C ALA A 345 11.59 -11.59 7.49
N VAL A 346 11.35 -12.57 6.63
CA VAL A 346 10.66 -13.80 7.00
C VAL A 346 11.37 -14.44 8.19
N ASP A 347 10.62 -14.80 9.22
CA ASP A 347 11.14 -15.55 10.34
C ASP A 347 10.99 -17.06 10.09
N SER A 348 12.05 -17.68 9.57
CA SER A 348 12.05 -19.11 9.25
C SER A 348 11.95 -20.04 10.47
N THR A 349 11.99 -19.52 11.70
CA THR A 349 11.81 -20.32 12.92
C THR A 349 10.33 -20.54 13.28
N GLU A 350 9.42 -19.76 12.70
CA GLU A 350 7.97 -19.91 12.89
C GLU A 350 7.29 -20.16 11.54
N VAL A 351 6.61 -21.31 11.42
CA VAL A 351 6.01 -21.77 10.17
C VAL A 351 4.59 -22.26 10.43
N SER A 352 3.64 -21.75 9.65
CA SER A 352 2.26 -22.25 9.63
C SER A 352 2.13 -23.40 8.62
N THR A 353 1.18 -24.31 8.85
CA THR A 353 0.86 -25.37 7.88
C THR A 353 -0.50 -25.10 7.25
N LEU A 354 -0.53 -24.89 5.94
CA LEU A 354 -1.77 -24.78 5.17
C LEU A 354 -2.22 -26.16 4.69
N GLN A 355 -3.51 -26.47 4.80
CA GLN A 355 -4.11 -27.59 4.07
C GLN A 355 -4.40 -27.11 2.64
N PHE A 356 -3.36 -27.05 1.82
CA PHE A 356 -3.41 -26.41 0.50
C PHE A 356 -4.11 -27.29 -0.54
N ARG A 357 -5.11 -26.72 -1.22
CA ARG A 357 -5.88 -27.35 -2.30
C ARG A 357 -5.28 -27.01 -3.67
N GLY A 358 -4.39 -27.87 -4.14
CA GLY A 358 -3.69 -27.72 -5.43
C GLY A 358 -4.10 -28.77 -6.47
N TYR A 359 -3.38 -28.74 -7.60
CA TYR A 359 -3.44 -29.76 -8.65
C TYR A 359 -2.05 -30.38 -8.81
N GLU A 360 -1.98 -31.70 -9.03
CA GLU A 360 -0.70 -32.35 -9.35
C GLU A 360 -0.07 -31.69 -10.57
N ALA A 361 1.25 -31.50 -10.55
CA ALA A 361 2.00 -30.92 -11.65
C ALA A 361 3.07 -31.88 -12.16
N ASP A 362 3.33 -31.80 -13.47
CA ASP A 362 4.37 -32.56 -14.15
C ASP A 362 5.26 -31.61 -14.96
N THR A 363 6.42 -32.11 -15.35
CA THR A 363 7.34 -31.43 -16.27
C THR A 363 7.25 -32.09 -17.64
N ILE A 364 6.72 -31.36 -18.62
CA ILE A 364 6.60 -31.84 -20.00
C ILE A 364 7.52 -31.05 -20.94
N ILE A 365 7.80 -31.59 -22.12
CA ILE A 365 8.55 -30.85 -23.15
C ILE A 365 7.62 -29.84 -23.84
N SER A 366 8.07 -28.58 -23.92
CA SER A 366 7.40 -27.52 -24.66
C SER A 366 7.46 -27.80 -26.17
N GLU A 367 6.31 -27.83 -26.82
CA GLU A 367 6.22 -27.94 -28.29
C GLU A 367 6.78 -26.70 -29.02
N VAL A 368 6.78 -25.54 -28.35
CA VAL A 368 7.24 -24.27 -28.93
C VAL A 368 8.75 -24.11 -28.84
N THR A 369 9.34 -24.49 -27.70
CA THR A 369 10.74 -24.19 -27.39
C THR A 369 11.62 -25.43 -27.30
N GLY A 370 11.04 -26.64 -27.21
CA GLY A 370 11.77 -27.89 -27.02
C GLY A 370 12.32 -28.10 -25.61
N PHE A 371 12.13 -27.16 -24.68
CA PHE A 371 12.63 -27.26 -23.31
C PHE A 371 11.57 -27.77 -22.32
N PRO A 372 11.98 -28.34 -21.17
CA PRO A 372 11.07 -28.72 -20.09
C PRO A 372 10.25 -27.52 -19.59
N ARG A 373 8.96 -27.74 -19.31
CA ARG A 373 8.04 -26.75 -18.73
C ARG A 373 7.08 -27.37 -17.74
N LEU A 374 6.64 -26.58 -16.77
CA LEU A 374 5.61 -26.95 -15.82
C LEU A 374 4.24 -27.11 -16.51
N LYS A 375 3.48 -28.14 -16.12
CA LYS A 375 2.08 -28.34 -16.50
C LYS A 375 1.29 -28.91 -15.32
N TYR A 376 0.27 -28.17 -14.89
CA TYR A 376 -0.70 -28.63 -13.91
C TYR A 376 -1.76 -29.54 -14.55
N ASP A 377 -2.19 -30.57 -13.82
CA ASP A 377 -3.26 -31.50 -14.21
C ASP A 377 -4.50 -31.27 -13.36
N ARG A 378 -5.46 -30.51 -13.90
CA ARG A 378 -6.73 -30.19 -13.24
C ARG A 378 -7.59 -31.42 -12.92
N SER A 379 -7.33 -32.57 -13.55
CA SER A 379 -8.05 -33.82 -13.27
C SER A 379 -7.56 -34.54 -12.02
N ARG A 380 -6.44 -34.10 -11.43
CA ARG A 380 -5.81 -34.68 -10.24
C ARG A 380 -5.69 -33.65 -9.12
N PRO A 381 -6.82 -33.22 -8.52
CA PRO A 381 -6.80 -32.33 -7.36
C PRO A 381 -6.23 -33.05 -6.13
N PHE A 382 -5.59 -32.30 -5.24
CA PHE A 382 -5.16 -32.79 -3.94
C PHE A 382 -5.47 -31.77 -2.83
N THR A 383 -5.43 -32.24 -1.58
CA THR A 383 -5.25 -31.38 -0.41
C THR A 383 -4.03 -31.89 0.34
N LYS A 384 -2.99 -31.07 0.51
CA LYS A 384 -1.73 -31.47 1.13
C LYS A 384 -1.28 -30.42 2.16
N PRO A 385 -0.62 -30.84 3.26
CA PRO A 385 0.05 -29.90 4.15
C PRO A 385 1.18 -29.20 3.40
N VAL A 386 1.17 -27.87 3.40
CA VAL A 386 2.20 -27.01 2.78
C VAL A 386 2.73 -26.04 3.82
N SER A 387 4.04 -25.85 3.84
CA SER A 387 4.70 -24.89 4.71
C SER A 387 4.40 -23.46 4.26
N TYR A 388 3.90 -22.63 5.17
CA TYR A 388 3.55 -21.24 4.92
C TYR A 388 4.26 -20.34 5.92
N TYR A 389 5.15 -19.48 5.41
CA TYR A 389 5.96 -18.58 6.22
C TYR A 389 5.25 -17.22 6.33
N ASN A 390 4.45 -17.04 7.36
CA ASN A 390 3.65 -15.83 7.60
C ASN A 390 4.13 -14.97 8.76
N PHE A 391 5.21 -15.37 9.44
CA PHE A 391 5.81 -14.60 10.52
C PHE A 391 7.01 -13.81 9.99
N PHE A 392 7.09 -12.55 10.40
CA PHE A 392 8.16 -11.64 10.04
C PHE A 392 8.79 -11.05 11.30
N LYS A 393 10.10 -10.92 11.28
CA LYS A 393 10.88 -10.29 12.35
C LYS A 393 11.58 -9.02 11.84
N PRO A 394 11.73 -8.01 12.71
CA PRO A 394 12.50 -6.83 12.38
C PRO A 394 13.98 -7.23 12.17
N VAL A 395 14.60 -6.73 11.10
CA VAL A 395 16.04 -6.89 10.83
C VAL A 395 16.80 -5.57 10.94
N LYS A 396 16.08 -4.45 10.89
CA LYS A 396 16.61 -3.11 11.14
C LYS A 396 15.53 -2.27 11.82
N SER A 397 15.93 -1.52 12.83
CA SER A 397 15.10 -0.55 13.53
C SER A 397 15.85 0.76 13.70
N VAL A 398 15.09 1.83 13.88
CA VAL A 398 15.59 3.17 14.23
C VAL A 398 15.02 3.58 15.58
N THR A 399 15.76 4.38 16.33
CA THR A 399 15.22 5.10 17.48
C THR A 399 14.37 6.25 16.99
N VAL A 400 13.14 6.34 17.48
CA VAL A 400 12.17 7.37 17.09
C VAL A 400 12.66 8.73 17.60
N PRO A 401 13.00 9.69 16.71
CA PRO A 401 13.43 11.02 17.14
C PRO A 401 12.26 11.78 17.75
N GLU A 402 12.54 12.86 18.47
CA GLU A 402 11.52 13.81 18.94
C GLU A 402 10.89 14.57 17.76
N ALA A 403 11.72 14.98 16.80
CA ALA A 403 11.28 15.66 15.60
C ALA A 403 12.26 15.46 14.44
N TYR A 404 11.77 15.64 13.22
CA TYR A 404 12.59 15.87 12.04
C TYR A 404 12.66 17.37 11.73
N ILE A 405 13.73 17.80 11.07
CA ILE A 405 13.78 19.13 10.43
C ILE A 405 14.12 18.95 8.96
N ILE A 406 13.31 19.54 8.09
CA ILE A 406 13.51 19.53 6.64
C ILE A 406 13.65 20.97 6.15
N PRO A 407 14.81 21.33 5.55
CA PRO A 407 14.99 22.63 4.94
C PRO A 407 14.00 22.89 3.80
N ARG A 408 13.52 24.13 3.68
CA ARG A 408 12.42 24.50 2.78
C ARG A 408 12.69 24.24 1.30
N GLN A 409 13.96 24.16 0.88
CA GLN A 409 14.32 23.90 -0.52
C GLN A 409 13.90 22.51 -1.02
N TRP A 410 13.57 21.58 -0.12
CA TRP A 410 13.05 20.25 -0.49
C TRP A 410 11.52 20.28 -0.67
N GLU A 411 11.03 21.25 -1.47
CA GLU A 411 9.60 21.56 -1.62
C GLU A 411 8.77 20.33 -2.02
N HIS A 412 9.28 19.50 -2.94
CA HIS A 412 8.58 18.30 -3.37
C HIS A 412 8.30 17.32 -2.21
N VAL A 413 9.30 17.07 -1.36
CA VAL A 413 9.14 16.22 -0.17
C VAL A 413 8.17 16.85 0.83
N ILE A 414 8.24 18.18 1.01
CA ILE A 414 7.30 18.90 1.86
C ILE A 414 5.86 18.78 1.34
N ASP A 415 5.63 18.85 0.03
CA ASP A 415 4.31 18.71 -0.56
C ASP A 415 3.77 17.28 -0.43
N LEU A 416 4.60 16.27 -0.56
CA LEU A 416 4.23 14.87 -0.27
C LEU A 416 3.79 14.70 1.19
N LEU A 417 4.53 15.28 2.14
CA LEU A 417 4.17 15.26 3.55
C LEU A 417 2.81 15.96 3.79
N ARG A 418 2.56 17.12 3.16
CA ARG A 418 1.28 17.82 3.26
C ARG A 418 0.11 17.02 2.71
N ALA A 419 0.28 16.39 1.54
CA ALA A 419 -0.74 15.56 0.91
C ALA A 419 -1.17 14.38 1.80
N ASN A 420 -0.30 13.96 2.72
CA ASN A 420 -0.51 12.89 3.68
C ASN A 420 -0.94 13.40 5.08
N GLU A 421 -1.46 14.64 5.17
CA GLU A 421 -1.86 15.28 6.43
C GLU A 421 -0.78 15.29 7.53
N VAL A 422 0.51 15.30 7.15
CA VAL A 422 1.58 15.51 8.14
C VAL A 422 1.46 16.93 8.69
N MET A 423 1.45 17.04 10.02
CA MET A 423 1.50 18.33 10.71
C MET A 423 2.92 18.89 10.62
N LEU A 424 3.08 19.96 9.84
CA LEU A 424 4.33 20.69 9.65
C LEU A 424 4.31 21.98 10.47
N GLN A 425 5.37 22.24 11.23
CA GLN A 425 5.56 23.50 11.93
C GLN A 425 6.68 24.30 11.26
N GLU A 426 6.37 25.48 10.72
CA GLU A 426 7.38 26.35 10.14
C GLU A 426 8.31 26.92 11.23
N VAL A 427 9.60 26.98 10.93
CA VAL A 427 10.60 27.69 11.71
C VAL A 427 10.38 29.18 11.48
N GLU A 428 9.92 29.91 12.50
CA GLU A 428 9.53 31.32 12.38
C GLU A 428 10.72 32.30 12.29
N LYS A 429 11.89 31.88 12.78
CA LYS A 429 13.11 32.69 12.82
C LYS A 429 14.34 31.81 12.68
N ASP A 430 15.38 32.36 12.07
CA ASP A 430 16.68 31.71 12.00
C ASP A 430 17.14 31.27 13.40
N THR A 431 17.48 29.99 13.53
CA THR A 431 17.78 29.35 14.82
C THR A 431 18.91 28.33 14.63
N VAL A 432 19.76 28.15 15.65
CA VAL A 432 20.77 27.08 15.68
C VAL A 432 20.29 26.01 16.65
N LEU A 433 20.29 24.75 16.23
CA LEU A 433 19.84 23.61 17.03
C LEU A 433 20.88 22.49 17.00
N ASP A 434 21.00 21.78 18.13
CA ASP A 434 21.73 20.52 18.21
C ASP A 434 20.89 19.41 17.55
N VAL A 435 21.46 18.76 16.52
CA VAL A 435 20.78 17.73 15.74
C VAL A 435 21.67 16.53 15.47
N GLU A 436 21.05 15.39 15.22
CA GLU A 436 21.68 14.26 14.53
C GLU A 436 21.59 14.46 13.02
N VAL A 437 22.73 14.25 12.36
CA VAL A 437 22.92 14.33 10.92
C VAL A 437 23.31 12.95 10.41
N TYR A 438 22.54 12.44 9.45
CA TYR A 438 22.93 11.26 8.70
C TYR A 438 23.82 11.64 7.52
N HIS A 439 24.83 10.81 7.28
CA HIS A 439 25.59 10.82 6.04
C HIS A 439 25.41 9.46 5.38
N ILE A 440 25.12 9.46 4.09
CA ILE A 440 24.99 8.23 3.30
C ILE A 440 26.36 7.55 3.28
N ALA A 441 26.42 6.35 3.87
CA ALA A 441 27.66 5.58 3.97
C ALA A 441 27.84 4.65 2.76
N ASP A 442 26.76 3.99 2.34
CA ASP A 442 26.73 3.15 1.14
C ASP A 442 25.30 3.01 0.61
N TYR A 443 25.16 2.75 -0.69
CA TYR A 443 23.91 2.42 -1.36
C TYR A 443 24.19 1.79 -2.73
N GLN A 444 23.22 1.03 -3.24
CA GLN A 444 23.26 0.48 -4.59
C GLN A 444 22.09 1.05 -5.40
N THR A 445 22.26 1.29 -6.68
CA THR A 445 21.21 1.81 -7.57
C THR A 445 20.85 0.79 -8.64
N ARG A 446 19.55 0.61 -8.91
CA ARG A 446 19.11 -0.25 -10.02
C ARG A 446 19.59 0.30 -11.35
N ASN A 447 19.87 -0.58 -12.32
CA ASN A 447 20.32 -0.17 -13.67
C ASN A 447 19.18 -0.04 -14.69
N THR A 448 17.95 -0.31 -14.27
CA THR A 448 16.74 -0.21 -15.10
C THR A 448 15.69 0.60 -14.37
N ALA A 449 14.96 1.43 -15.12
CA ALA A 449 13.83 2.18 -14.58
C ALA A 449 12.78 1.24 -13.96
N PHE A 450 12.19 1.67 -12.86
CA PHE A 450 11.07 1.02 -12.19
C PHE A 450 10.09 2.11 -11.79
N GLU A 451 8.92 2.14 -12.45
CA GLU A 451 7.86 3.11 -12.17
C GLU A 451 8.38 4.55 -12.11
N GLY A 452 9.10 5.00 -13.14
CA GLY A 452 9.64 6.36 -13.24
C GLY A 452 10.99 6.60 -12.54
N HIS A 453 11.49 5.66 -11.73
CA HIS A 453 12.67 5.86 -10.88
C HIS A 453 13.80 4.85 -11.11
N TYR A 454 15.02 5.24 -10.70
CA TYR A 454 16.16 4.33 -10.54
C TYR A 454 16.43 4.18 -9.04
N LEU A 455 15.78 3.19 -8.43
CA LEU A 455 15.73 3.09 -6.96
C LEU A 455 17.10 2.77 -6.36
N HIS A 456 17.37 3.39 -5.21
CA HIS A 456 18.43 2.96 -4.32
C HIS A 456 17.96 1.82 -3.41
N TYR A 457 18.90 0.98 -2.99
CA TYR A 457 18.68 -0.14 -2.09
C TYR A 457 19.98 -0.49 -1.36
N ASN A 458 19.89 -1.35 -0.32
CA ASN A 458 21.01 -1.65 0.58
C ASN A 458 21.65 -0.38 1.18
N THR A 459 20.84 0.66 1.37
CA THR A 459 21.26 1.95 1.90
C THR A 459 21.69 1.81 3.35
N SER A 460 22.82 2.41 3.70
CA SER A 460 23.32 2.54 5.07
C SER A 460 23.79 3.96 5.35
N VAL A 461 23.74 4.36 6.62
CA VAL A 461 24.12 5.70 7.07
C VAL A 461 25.11 5.66 8.21
N ARG A 462 25.95 6.70 8.30
CA ARG A 462 26.69 7.06 9.51
C ARG A 462 26.03 8.27 10.17
N THR A 463 26.02 8.31 11.49
CA THR A 463 25.37 9.39 12.26
C THR A 463 26.43 10.24 12.96
N THR A 464 26.23 11.55 12.92
CA THR A 464 27.03 12.53 13.68
C THR A 464 26.11 13.49 14.41
N LYS A 465 26.60 14.12 15.47
CA LYS A 465 25.90 15.23 16.14
C LYS A 465 26.53 16.55 15.70
N ALA A 466 25.71 17.54 15.39
CA ALA A 466 26.18 18.85 14.97
C ALA A 466 25.23 19.95 15.43
N GLN A 467 25.77 21.16 15.61
CA GLN A 467 24.98 22.37 15.69
C GLN A 467 24.72 22.88 14.27
N LYS A 468 23.45 22.91 13.85
CA LYS A 468 23.05 23.33 12.51
C LYS A 468 22.18 24.58 12.59
N GLN A 469 22.47 25.53 11.70
CA GLN A 469 21.63 26.70 11.51
C GLN A 469 20.47 26.33 10.58
N PHE A 470 19.26 26.57 11.05
CA PHE A 470 18.01 26.49 10.30
C PHE A 470 17.48 27.90 10.07
N ARG A 471 16.84 28.11 8.93
CA ARG A 471 16.36 29.42 8.49
C ARG A 471 14.86 29.53 8.68
N LYS A 472 14.37 30.77 8.73
CA LYS A 472 12.93 31.03 8.61
C LYS A 472 12.37 30.31 7.37
N GLY A 473 11.28 29.57 7.52
CA GLY A 473 10.64 28.83 6.44
C GLY A 473 11.00 27.35 6.36
N ASP A 474 12.06 26.90 7.04
CA ASP A 474 12.32 25.46 7.21
C ASP A 474 11.21 24.81 8.05
N TYR A 475 11.04 23.49 7.99
CA TYR A 475 9.94 22.80 8.68
C TYR A 475 10.46 21.88 9.78
N MET A 476 9.98 22.10 11.01
CA MET A 476 10.10 21.18 12.12
C MET A 476 8.87 20.28 12.18
N ILE A 477 9.10 18.97 12.26
CA ILE A 477 8.06 17.95 12.15
C ILE A 477 8.15 17.04 13.36
N ARG A 478 7.30 17.31 14.33
CA ARG A 478 7.13 16.52 15.55
C ARG A 478 6.75 15.07 15.22
N THR A 479 7.34 14.07 15.87
CA THR A 479 6.96 12.67 15.61
C THR A 479 5.72 12.22 16.39
N ASP A 480 5.33 12.93 17.45
CA ASP A 480 4.14 12.67 18.27
C ASP A 480 2.83 13.13 17.57
N GLN A 481 2.59 12.55 16.39
CA GLN A 481 1.43 12.82 15.55
C GLN A 481 0.90 11.55 14.87
N PRO A 482 -0.36 11.55 14.35
CA PRO A 482 -0.94 10.37 13.70
C PRO A 482 -0.10 9.81 12.54
N ALA A 483 0.68 10.66 11.86
CA ALA A 483 1.53 10.32 10.73
C ALA A 483 2.90 9.69 11.10
N ILE A 484 3.16 9.39 12.37
CA ILE A 484 4.46 8.90 12.85
C ILE A 484 5.06 7.76 12.00
N ARG A 485 4.24 6.78 11.59
CA ARG A 485 4.69 5.66 10.78
C ARG A 485 5.06 6.09 9.36
N TYR A 486 4.27 6.97 8.75
CA TYR A 486 4.59 7.54 7.44
C TYR A 486 5.91 8.31 7.48
N LEU A 487 6.14 9.12 8.52
CA LEU A 487 7.40 9.84 8.71
C LEU A 487 8.59 8.88 8.82
N LEU A 488 8.50 7.85 9.66
CA LEU A 488 9.60 6.90 9.88
C LEU A 488 9.91 6.06 8.64
N GLU A 489 8.90 5.66 7.87
CA GLU A 489 9.08 4.84 6.67
C GLU A 489 9.56 5.65 5.45
N THR A 490 9.30 6.97 5.41
CA THR A 490 9.66 7.83 4.27
C THR A 490 10.90 8.67 4.51
N LEU A 491 11.16 9.13 5.73
CA LEU A 491 12.26 10.03 6.04
C LEU A 491 13.55 9.32 6.49
N GLU A 492 13.49 8.08 6.96
CA GLU A 492 14.69 7.32 7.35
C GLU A 492 15.33 6.68 6.10
N PRO A 493 16.59 7.03 5.71
CA PRO A 493 17.16 6.59 4.43
C PRO A 493 17.23 5.07 4.25
N GLU A 494 17.44 4.35 5.35
CA GLU A 494 17.56 2.89 5.36
C GLU A 494 16.19 2.18 5.24
N ALA A 495 15.05 2.88 5.29
CA ALA A 495 13.73 2.27 5.11
C ALA A 495 13.48 1.87 3.64
N SER A 496 12.77 0.76 3.40
CA SER A 496 12.61 0.19 2.04
C SER A 496 11.96 1.12 1.02
N ASP A 497 11.08 2.01 1.49
CA ASP A 497 10.34 2.98 0.68
C ASP A 497 10.66 4.43 1.07
N SER A 498 11.87 4.68 1.57
CA SER A 498 12.32 6.03 1.90
C SER A 498 12.37 6.94 0.67
N PHE A 499 12.16 8.23 0.86
CA PHE A 499 12.35 9.24 -0.19
C PHE A 499 13.78 9.25 -0.73
N PHE A 500 14.77 8.88 0.09
CA PHE A 500 16.11 8.61 -0.38
C PHE A 500 16.15 7.44 -1.38
N ASN A 501 15.56 6.28 -1.03
CA ASN A 501 15.55 5.12 -1.92
C ASN A 501 14.70 5.32 -3.18
N TRP A 502 13.74 6.25 -3.13
CA TRP A 502 13.02 6.76 -4.28
C TRP A 502 13.71 7.92 -5.00
N ASN A 503 14.99 8.18 -4.73
CA ASN A 503 15.88 9.10 -5.44
C ASN A 503 15.50 10.60 -5.41
N PHE A 504 14.72 11.02 -4.41
CA PHE A 504 14.31 12.43 -4.25
C PHE A 504 15.43 13.35 -3.72
N PHE A 505 16.56 12.78 -3.29
CA PHE A 505 17.67 13.52 -2.69
C PHE A 505 18.99 13.39 -3.47
N ASP A 506 18.98 12.88 -4.71
CA ASP A 506 20.19 12.55 -5.48
C ASP A 506 21.17 13.71 -5.67
N ALA A 507 20.70 14.95 -5.55
CA ALA A 507 21.57 16.13 -5.61
C ALA A 507 22.71 16.09 -4.58
N ILE A 508 22.52 15.42 -3.43
CA ILE A 508 23.57 15.26 -2.39
C ILE A 508 24.63 14.23 -2.76
N LEU A 509 24.38 13.36 -3.75
CA LEU A 509 25.27 12.27 -4.13
C LEU A 509 26.39 12.72 -5.07
N GLN A 510 26.31 13.97 -5.56
CA GLN A 510 27.30 14.54 -6.47
C GLN A 510 28.11 15.63 -5.77
N GLN A 511 29.40 15.39 -5.62
CA GLN A 511 30.39 16.40 -5.26
C GLN A 511 30.42 17.56 -6.29
N LYS A 512 30.46 18.79 -5.81
CA LYS A 512 30.58 20.03 -6.59
C LYS A 512 31.98 20.65 -6.49
N GLU A 513 32.65 20.52 -5.34
CA GLU A 513 33.94 21.15 -5.09
C GLU A 513 35.10 20.16 -5.13
N HIS A 514 36.18 20.51 -5.83
CA HIS A 514 37.37 19.67 -5.99
C HIS A 514 38.66 20.46 -5.74
N PHE A 515 39.78 19.77 -5.62
CA PHE A 515 41.09 20.41 -5.46
C PHE A 515 42.01 20.18 -6.67
N SER A 516 42.87 21.15 -6.93
CA SER A 516 44.00 20.98 -7.85
C SER A 516 45.22 20.49 -7.05
N PRO A 517 45.82 19.32 -7.38
CA PRO A 517 46.90 18.74 -6.59
C PRO A 517 48.09 19.66 -6.31
N TYR A 518 48.52 20.41 -7.33
CA TYR A 518 49.68 21.32 -7.22
C TYR A 518 49.44 22.52 -6.30
N VAL A 519 48.19 22.81 -5.92
CA VAL A 519 47.83 23.83 -4.93
C VAL A 519 47.58 23.17 -3.57
N PHE A 520 46.86 22.05 -3.57
CA PHE A 520 46.41 21.41 -2.34
C PHE A 520 47.51 20.66 -1.60
N GLU A 521 48.59 20.22 -2.27
CA GLU A 521 49.73 19.53 -1.63
C GLU A 521 50.28 20.33 -0.43
N ASP A 522 50.59 21.61 -0.63
CA ASP A 522 51.13 22.47 0.43
C ASP A 522 50.12 22.68 1.57
N VAL A 523 48.84 22.80 1.22
CA VAL A 523 47.73 22.94 2.18
C VAL A 523 47.53 21.66 2.98
N ALA A 524 47.56 20.50 2.34
CA ALA A 524 47.44 19.17 2.96
C ALA A 524 48.60 18.94 3.94
N ALA A 525 49.82 19.28 3.57
CA ALA A 525 50.98 19.20 4.44
C ALA A 525 50.84 20.12 5.68
N GLU A 526 50.23 21.30 5.52
CA GLU A 526 49.93 22.20 6.63
C GLU A 526 48.81 21.66 7.53
N ILE A 527 47.74 21.10 6.96
CA ILE A 527 46.64 20.44 7.68
C ILE A 527 47.21 19.35 8.61
N LEU A 528 47.96 18.39 8.07
CA LEU A 528 48.54 17.29 8.85
C LEU A 528 49.56 17.77 9.90
N ARG A 529 50.21 18.92 9.69
CA ARG A 529 51.13 19.50 10.68
C ARG A 529 50.39 20.14 11.84
N LYS A 530 49.25 20.77 11.57
CA LYS A 530 48.41 21.44 12.57
C LYS A 530 47.48 20.49 13.32
N ASP A 531 47.16 19.33 12.74
CA ASP A 531 46.32 18.31 13.33
C ASP A 531 47.07 16.96 13.48
N PRO A 532 47.73 16.74 14.63
CA PRO A 532 48.44 15.49 14.90
C PRO A 532 47.53 14.26 14.95
N ALA A 533 46.25 14.42 15.29
CA ALA A 533 45.30 13.31 15.37
C ALA A 533 44.93 12.85 13.96
N LEU A 534 44.56 13.79 13.08
CA LEU A 534 44.30 13.49 11.68
C LEU A 534 45.52 12.89 10.98
N LYS A 535 46.73 13.38 11.31
CA LYS A 535 47.98 12.79 10.82
C LYS A 535 48.15 11.32 11.25
N GLN A 536 47.82 10.99 12.50
CA GLN A 536 47.89 9.62 12.97
C GLN A 536 46.89 8.71 12.23
N GLU A 537 45.67 9.19 11.99
CA GLU A 537 44.66 8.48 11.21
C GLU A 537 45.13 8.25 9.76
N PHE A 538 45.68 9.28 9.12
CA PHE A 538 46.24 9.20 7.77
C PHE A 538 47.35 8.16 7.65
N GLU A 539 48.33 8.18 8.56
CA GLU A 539 49.45 7.21 8.55
C GLU A 539 48.97 5.79 8.89
N SER A 540 47.95 5.66 9.74
CA SER A 540 47.32 4.37 10.04
C SER A 540 46.63 3.80 8.80
N GLU A 541 45.92 4.63 8.04
CA GLU A 541 45.28 4.22 6.79
C GLU A 541 46.33 3.81 5.75
N LYS A 542 47.40 4.60 5.63
CA LYS A 542 48.55 4.31 4.78
C LYS A 542 49.27 3.00 5.14
N ALA A 543 49.32 2.64 6.42
CA ALA A 543 49.90 1.36 6.85
C ALA A 543 48.96 0.17 6.58
N ARG A 544 47.64 0.39 6.60
CA ARG A 544 46.61 -0.64 6.47
C ARG A 544 46.31 -1.00 5.02
N ASP A 545 46.28 -0.02 4.12
CA ASP A 545 45.91 -0.20 2.71
C ASP A 545 47.09 0.08 1.77
N THR A 546 47.61 -1.00 1.17
CA THR A 546 48.75 -0.93 0.23
C THR A 546 48.41 -0.18 -1.06
N VAL A 547 47.15 -0.26 -1.52
CA VAL A 547 46.69 0.45 -2.73
C VAL A 547 46.64 1.94 -2.45
N PHE A 548 46.04 2.33 -1.32
CA PHE A 548 46.03 3.73 -0.85
C PHE A 548 47.45 4.28 -0.69
N ALA A 549 48.34 3.53 -0.05
CA ALA A 549 49.73 3.93 0.19
C ALA A 549 50.53 4.21 -1.09
N GLN A 550 50.18 3.55 -2.20
CA GLN A 550 50.84 3.69 -3.49
C GLN A 550 50.14 4.68 -4.44
N HIS A 551 48.98 5.24 -4.05
CA HIS A 551 48.19 6.13 -4.90
C HIS A 551 48.19 7.57 -4.36
N TRP A 552 49.09 8.42 -4.87
CA TRP A 552 49.30 9.79 -4.38
C TRP A 552 48.02 10.64 -4.35
N TYR A 553 47.17 10.54 -5.38
CA TYR A 553 45.93 11.33 -5.44
C TYR A 553 44.91 10.83 -4.41
N ALA A 554 44.91 9.54 -4.08
CA ALA A 554 43.99 9.00 -3.09
C ALA A 554 44.36 9.50 -1.70
N GLN A 555 45.66 9.59 -1.41
CA GLN A 555 46.18 10.19 -0.19
C GLN A 555 45.79 11.68 -0.05
N LEU A 556 45.99 12.48 -1.11
CA LEU A 556 45.56 13.88 -1.09
C LEU A 556 44.04 14.03 -0.96
N ASN A 557 43.28 13.20 -1.68
CA ASN A 557 41.82 13.22 -1.61
C ASN A 557 41.31 12.83 -0.22
N TRP A 558 41.93 11.86 0.44
CA TRP A 558 41.59 11.51 1.82
C TRP A 558 41.84 12.69 2.76
N ILE A 559 42.97 13.39 2.65
CA ILE A 559 43.23 14.58 3.48
C ILE A 559 42.21 15.68 3.17
N TYR A 560 41.86 15.87 1.90
CA TYR A 560 40.83 16.81 1.48
C TYR A 560 39.48 16.51 2.14
N GLU A 561 38.97 15.28 2.00
CA GLU A 561 37.70 14.80 2.57
C GLU A 561 37.62 14.91 4.10
N HIS A 562 38.76 14.87 4.78
CA HIS A 562 38.86 15.02 6.24
C HIS A 562 39.25 16.45 6.67
N SER A 563 39.18 17.43 5.76
CA SER A 563 39.52 18.83 6.04
C SER A 563 38.31 19.76 5.95
N VAL A 564 38.49 20.99 6.44
CA VAL A 564 37.48 22.06 6.34
C VAL A 564 37.19 22.52 4.91
N TYR A 565 37.98 22.08 3.92
CA TYR A 565 37.78 22.42 2.51
C TYR A 565 36.80 21.50 1.79
N TYR A 566 36.55 20.31 2.33
CA TYR A 566 35.56 19.41 1.76
C TYR A 566 34.15 19.97 1.99
N GLU A 567 33.33 19.92 0.95
CA GLU A 567 31.99 20.47 1.04
C GLU A 567 31.11 19.60 1.95
N GLU A 568 30.43 20.26 2.89
CA GLU A 568 29.61 19.56 3.87
C GLU A 568 28.35 18.93 3.26
N ALA A 569 27.91 19.40 2.08
CA ALA A 569 26.68 18.93 1.43
C ALA A 569 26.82 17.54 0.78
N HIS A 570 28.03 17.13 0.39
CA HIS A 570 28.23 15.86 -0.31
C HIS A 570 28.00 14.68 0.64
N LEU A 571 27.09 13.79 0.26
CA LEU A 571 26.59 12.63 1.02
C LEU A 571 25.89 12.96 2.35
N GLN A 572 25.68 14.23 2.68
CA GLN A 572 24.94 14.60 3.89
C GLN A 572 23.44 14.57 3.60
N TYR A 573 22.72 13.70 4.30
CA TYR A 573 21.27 13.58 4.14
C TYR A 573 20.57 14.85 4.66
N PRO A 574 19.63 15.44 3.91
CA PRO A 574 19.12 16.76 4.23
C PRO A 574 17.96 16.78 5.24
N VAL A 575 17.58 15.63 5.78
CA VAL A 575 16.59 15.55 6.87
C VAL A 575 17.33 15.31 8.18
N TYR A 576 17.16 16.25 9.10
CA TYR A 576 17.85 16.27 10.39
C TYR A 576 16.95 15.69 11.48
N ARG A 577 17.56 15.08 12.50
CA ARG A 577 16.83 14.46 13.62
C ARG A 577 17.11 15.21 14.92
N ILE A 578 16.07 15.64 15.62
CA ILE A 578 16.16 16.06 17.03
C ILE A 578 15.90 14.81 17.87
N VAL A 579 16.87 14.43 18.69
CA VAL A 579 16.76 13.23 19.54
C VAL A 579 16.02 13.59 20.83
N LYS A 580 15.26 12.63 21.38
CA LYS A 580 14.53 12.76 22.65
C LYS A 580 15.44 12.95 23.86
#